data_AF-A0A7Z0RZM4-F1
#
_entry.id   AF-A0A7Z0RZM4-F1
#
_cell.length_a   1.000
_cell.length_b   1.000
_cell.length_c   1.000
_cell.angle_alpha   90.00
_cell.angle_beta   90.00
_cell.angle_gamma   90.00
#
_symmetry.space_group_name_H-M   'P 1'
#
loop_
_entity.id
_entity.type
_entity.pdbx_description
1 polymer ?
#
loop_
_entity_poly.entity_id
_entity_poly.type
_entity_poly.pdbx_seq_one_letter_code
_entity_poly.pdbx_strand_id
1 'polypeptide(L)'
;MPTLCQPSCQPRLYRRWLFLLAALLLGVSPNAFAVTGELNLTTSAVGFFAVAIFVLAYALVMAEEKIHMRKSKPVLVAAGIIWSLIGWVYVQNGMSEASEYAFRVTLLEFTELMLFLLVAMTYINAMEERRVFDALRSWMLRKGFNYRTLFWLTGGLAFVLSPIADNLTTALLMCAVVTKVAEGDQRFINVACINIVVAANAGGAFSPFGDITTLMVWQAGMVEFQEFFILFFPALVNFLIPASIMSLFIKDEKPASVYEDVWMKRGARRIVGLFLLTIITAVLCHVVLHLPPVLGMMTGLGYLQFFGYYLRRSLPRSLERKRERYSRRGDNKKLEQLGSVVPFDVFNRVARAEWDTLLFFYGVVMCVGGLGFMGYLGLLSEALYTGWNATAANITLGIVSAVIDNIPVMFAVLTMEPDMSHGQWLLITLTAGVGGSLLSIGSAAGVAVMGQARGSYTFMGHLRWSPVILLGYIASILVHMWLNAESFALFS
;
A
#
# COMPACT_ATOMS: atom_id res chain seq x y z
N MET A 1 -73.30 -3.14 54.42
CA MET A 1 -72.41 -2.29 55.25
C MET A 1 -71.53 -1.46 54.32
N PRO A 2 -71.20 -0.20 54.63
CA PRO A 2 -71.94 0.93 54.05
C PRO A 2 -71.08 1.90 53.20
N THR A 3 -71.77 2.65 52.33
CA THR A 3 -71.69 4.12 52.09
C THR A 3 -70.39 4.83 51.62
N LEU A 4 -70.56 5.62 50.53
CA LEU A 4 -70.31 7.09 50.37
C LEU A 4 -69.36 7.56 49.25
N CYS A 5 -69.96 8.35 48.34
CA CYS A 5 -69.53 9.65 47.76
C CYS A 5 -68.13 9.86 47.14
N GLN A 6 -68.15 10.26 45.86
CA GLN A 6 -67.23 11.19 45.17
C GLN A 6 -67.22 12.61 45.83
N PRO A 7 -66.35 13.62 45.50
CA PRO A 7 -65.59 13.82 44.26
C PRO A 7 -64.17 14.48 44.35
N SER A 8 -63.59 14.67 43.16
CA SER A 8 -62.65 15.74 42.72
C SER A 8 -61.17 15.70 43.15
N CYS A 9 -60.27 15.53 42.17
CA CYS A 9 -59.38 16.57 41.63
C CYS A 9 -58.13 15.92 40.98
N GLN A 10 -57.95 16.08 39.65
CA GLN A 10 -56.66 15.85 38.98
C GLN A 10 -55.63 16.90 39.46
N PRO A 11 -54.31 16.62 39.52
CA PRO A 11 -53.50 16.74 38.29
C PRO A 11 -52.27 15.82 38.16
N ARG A 12 -52.11 15.28 36.95
CA ARG A 12 -50.91 15.42 36.11
C ARG A 12 -49.53 15.60 36.81
N LEU A 13 -49.03 14.61 37.55
CA LEU A 13 -47.62 14.64 37.98
C LEU A 13 -46.80 13.38 37.73
N TYR A 14 -47.41 12.21 37.50
CA TYR A 14 -46.61 10.98 37.33
C TYR A 14 -46.17 10.71 35.88
N ARG A 15 -46.79 11.37 34.88
CA ARG A 15 -46.46 11.17 33.46
C ARG A 15 -45.29 12.03 32.97
N ARG A 16 -44.71 12.92 33.80
CA ARG A 16 -43.52 13.73 33.46
C ARG A 16 -42.20 13.11 33.93
N TRP A 17 -42.22 12.21 34.93
CA TRP A 17 -41.02 11.54 35.41
C TRP A 17 -40.62 10.30 34.59
N LEU A 18 -41.60 9.62 33.99
CA LEU A 18 -41.35 8.52 33.04
C LEU A 18 -40.80 8.98 31.69
N PHE A 19 -41.00 10.25 31.31
CA PHE A 19 -40.41 10.83 30.09
C PHE A 19 -39.04 11.48 30.32
N LEU A 20 -38.64 11.76 31.57
CA LEU A 20 -37.30 12.25 31.91
C LEU A 20 -36.29 11.13 32.18
N LEU A 21 -36.75 9.92 32.51
CA LEU A 21 -35.91 8.71 32.62
C LEU A 21 -35.78 7.93 31.31
N ALA A 22 -36.73 8.06 30.38
CA ALA A 22 -36.64 7.47 29.03
C ALA A 22 -35.82 8.33 28.05
N ALA A 23 -35.58 9.61 28.36
CA ALA A 23 -34.75 10.52 27.55
C ALA A 23 -33.27 10.54 27.97
N LEU A 24 -32.88 9.77 29.00
CA LEU A 24 -31.49 9.73 29.52
C LEU A 24 -30.76 8.39 29.29
N LEU A 25 -31.38 7.44 28.59
CA LEU A 25 -30.76 6.14 28.24
C LEU A 25 -30.72 5.86 26.73
N LEU A 26 -31.03 6.85 25.89
CA LEU A 26 -30.69 6.85 24.46
C LEU A 26 -29.27 7.42 24.24
N GLY A 27 -28.32 6.89 24.98
CA GLY A 27 -26.89 7.23 24.90
C GLY A 27 -26.00 6.00 24.72
N VAL A 28 -26.56 4.86 24.30
CA VAL A 28 -25.76 3.73 23.84
C VAL A 28 -25.66 3.85 22.33
N SER A 29 -24.76 4.74 21.87
CA SER A 29 -24.07 4.48 20.62
C SER A 29 -23.40 3.11 20.76
N PRO A 30 -23.55 2.19 19.80
CA PRO A 30 -22.76 0.97 19.81
C PRO A 30 -21.30 1.40 19.91
N ASN A 31 -20.58 0.81 20.88
CA ASN A 31 -19.15 1.02 21.02
C ASN A 31 -18.50 0.78 19.66
N ALA A 32 -17.82 1.79 19.13
CA ALA A 32 -16.81 1.57 18.12
C ALA A 32 -15.78 0.62 18.75
N PHE A 33 -15.65 -0.59 18.20
CA PHE A 33 -14.72 -1.61 18.69
C PHE A 33 -13.28 -1.32 18.24
N ALA A 34 -12.81 -0.07 18.38
CA ALA A 34 -11.38 0.15 18.49
C ALA A 34 -10.93 -0.43 19.85
N VAL A 35 -9.79 -1.11 19.91
CA VAL A 35 -9.14 -1.47 21.19
C VAL A 35 -8.62 -0.18 21.83
N THR A 36 -9.53 0.68 22.28
CA THR A 36 -9.22 1.83 23.12
C THR A 36 -8.96 1.30 24.51
N GLY A 37 -7.83 1.69 25.08
CA GLY A 37 -7.52 1.35 26.44
C GLY A 37 -8.57 1.93 27.39
N GLU A 38 -8.84 1.21 28.48
CA GLU A 38 -9.80 1.64 29.50
C GLU A 38 -9.47 3.01 30.12
N LEU A 39 -8.18 3.40 30.10
CA LEU A 39 -7.72 4.71 30.53
C LEU A 39 -7.62 5.64 29.32
N ASN A 40 -8.38 6.73 29.34
CA ASN A 40 -8.21 7.80 28.37
C ASN A 40 -6.97 8.63 28.73
N LEU A 41 -5.94 8.56 27.89
CA LEU A 41 -4.66 9.23 28.10
C LEU A 41 -4.50 10.50 27.24
N THR A 42 -5.53 10.91 26.50
CA THR A 42 -5.47 12.03 25.55
C THR A 42 -5.16 13.38 26.18
N THR A 43 -5.58 13.61 27.43
CA THR A 43 -5.30 14.85 28.17
C THR A 43 -4.14 14.70 29.16
N SER A 44 -3.47 13.55 29.17
CA SER A 44 -2.37 13.27 30.10
C SER A 44 -1.03 13.77 29.56
N ALA A 45 -0.10 14.09 30.47
CA ALA A 45 1.27 14.46 30.08
C ALA A 45 1.96 13.34 29.28
N VAL A 46 1.68 12.08 29.63
CA VAL A 46 2.20 10.90 28.91
C VAL A 46 1.66 10.85 27.49
N GLY A 47 0.36 11.09 27.31
CA GLY A 47 -0.27 11.17 25.99
C GLY A 47 0.33 12.27 25.12
N PHE A 48 0.49 13.49 25.65
CA PHE A 48 1.10 14.59 24.90
C PHE A 48 2.56 14.29 24.51
N PHE A 49 3.31 13.68 25.42
CA PHE A 49 4.68 13.26 25.14
C PHE A 49 4.74 12.18 24.05
N ALA A 50 3.83 11.21 24.07
CA ALA A 50 3.75 10.18 23.03
C ALA A 50 3.44 10.75 21.64
N VAL A 51 2.50 11.70 21.55
CA VAL A 51 2.21 12.42 20.29
C VAL A 51 3.44 13.21 19.82
N ALA A 52 4.12 13.92 20.71
CA ALA A 52 5.33 14.66 20.37
C ALA A 52 6.44 13.74 19.83
N ILE A 53 6.63 12.56 20.43
CA ILE A 53 7.56 11.53 19.96
C ILE A 53 7.17 11.02 18.57
N PHE A 54 5.88 10.73 18.34
CA PHE A 54 5.38 10.28 17.05
C PHE A 54 5.60 11.33 15.94
N VAL A 55 5.23 12.59 16.21
CA VAL A 55 5.41 13.71 15.26
C VAL A 55 6.90 13.93 14.96
N LEU A 56 7.77 13.88 15.97
CA LEU A 56 9.21 14.01 15.78
C LEU A 56 9.77 12.86 14.94
N ALA A 57 9.36 11.62 15.23
CA ALA A 57 9.81 10.46 14.46
C ALA A 57 9.38 10.55 13.00
N TYR A 58 8.15 10.98 12.73
CA TYR A 58 7.66 11.16 11.37
C TYR A 58 8.34 12.33 10.65
N ALA A 59 8.64 13.43 11.35
CA ALA A 59 9.44 14.53 10.81
C ALA A 59 10.85 14.06 10.40
N LEU A 60 11.47 13.18 11.19
CA LEU A 60 12.76 12.57 10.86
C LEU A 60 12.67 11.63 9.65
N VAL A 61 11.57 10.89 9.49
CA VAL A 61 11.32 10.08 8.27
C VAL A 61 11.24 10.98 7.04
N MET A 62 10.43 12.04 7.08
CA MET A 62 10.32 12.98 5.95
C MET A 62 11.65 13.68 5.63
N ALA A 63 12.52 13.86 6.63
CA ALA A 63 13.84 14.44 6.46
C ALA A 63 14.88 13.46 5.88
N GLU A 64 14.55 12.18 5.66
CA GLU A 64 15.46 11.11 5.21
C GLU A 64 16.36 11.54 4.03
N GLU A 65 15.80 12.22 3.03
CA GLU A 65 16.57 12.68 1.87
C GLU A 65 17.74 13.62 2.22
N LYS A 66 17.59 14.42 3.28
CA LYS A 66 18.61 15.38 3.75
C LYS A 66 19.55 14.77 4.77
N ILE A 67 19.03 13.93 5.67
CA ILE A 67 19.81 13.38 6.79
C ILE A 67 20.45 12.03 6.46
N HIS A 68 20.06 11.40 5.34
CA HIS A 68 20.49 10.07 4.91
C HIS A 68 20.32 8.98 5.98
N MET A 69 19.38 9.19 6.90
CA MET A 69 19.02 8.26 7.94
C MET A 69 17.84 7.42 7.44
N ARG A 70 18.07 6.12 7.35
CA ARG A 70 17.02 5.14 7.05
C ARG A 70 15.76 5.36 7.88
N LYS A 71 14.61 5.45 7.21
CA LYS A 71 13.29 5.74 7.81
C LYS A 71 12.87 4.79 8.93
N SER A 72 13.31 3.52 8.92
CA SER A 72 12.96 2.56 9.98
C SER A 72 13.46 2.94 11.37
N LYS A 73 14.63 3.60 11.46
CA LYS A 73 15.30 3.89 12.74
C LYS A 73 14.47 4.77 13.69
N PRO A 74 14.01 5.97 13.28
CA PRO A 74 13.24 6.84 14.18
C PRO A 74 11.92 6.20 14.63
N VAL A 75 11.19 5.53 13.72
CA VAL A 75 9.88 4.95 14.04
C VAL A 75 9.96 3.72 14.94
N LEU A 76 11.01 2.89 14.81
CA LEU A 76 11.24 1.76 15.71
C LEU A 76 11.47 2.21 17.15
N VAL A 77 12.29 3.26 17.33
CA VAL A 77 12.57 3.82 18.66
C VAL A 77 11.31 4.48 19.23
N ALA A 78 10.56 5.23 18.41
CA ALA A 78 9.30 5.84 18.82
C ALA A 78 8.27 4.79 19.27
N ALA A 79 8.10 3.71 18.52
CA ALA A 79 7.20 2.62 18.88
C ALA A 79 7.55 2.01 20.25
N GLY A 80 8.84 1.73 20.49
CA GLY A 80 9.31 1.21 21.78
C GLY A 80 9.05 2.17 22.94
N ILE A 81 9.31 3.48 22.74
CA ILE A 81 9.06 4.51 23.76
C ILE A 81 7.56 4.60 24.06
N ILE A 82 6.72 4.70 23.03
CA ILE A 82 5.26 4.84 23.17
C ILE A 82 4.67 3.64 23.95
N TRP A 83 5.00 2.42 23.57
CA TRP A 83 4.50 1.23 24.27
C TRP A 83 5.09 1.05 25.67
N SER A 84 6.33 1.49 25.90
CA SER A 84 6.90 1.51 27.26
C SER A 84 6.15 2.49 28.17
N LEU A 85 5.75 3.65 27.65
CA LEU A 85 4.96 4.64 28.37
C LEU A 85 3.55 4.11 28.68
N ILE A 86 2.89 3.50 27.70
CA ILE A 86 1.59 2.83 27.89
C ILE A 86 1.71 1.77 28.99
N GLY A 87 2.68 0.86 28.86
CA GLY A 87 2.89 -0.22 29.84
C GLY A 87 3.18 0.33 31.23
N TRP A 88 3.99 1.38 31.36
CA TRP A 88 4.29 2.02 32.64
C TRP A 88 3.03 2.58 33.32
N VAL A 89 2.16 3.29 32.59
CA VAL A 89 0.91 3.83 33.12
C VAL A 89 -0.06 2.71 33.50
N TYR A 90 -0.20 1.68 32.65
CA TYR A 90 -1.13 0.58 32.89
C TYR A 90 -0.70 -0.31 34.05
N VAL A 91 0.60 -0.56 34.22
CA VAL A 91 1.15 -1.28 35.39
C VAL A 91 0.85 -0.52 36.68
N GLN A 92 0.99 0.81 36.70
CA GLN A 92 0.68 1.61 37.89
C GLN A 92 -0.80 1.55 38.29
N ASN A 93 -1.70 1.36 37.32
CA ASN A 93 -3.13 1.26 37.56
C ASN A 93 -3.61 -0.20 37.77
N GLY A 94 -2.70 -1.18 37.81
CA GLY A 94 -3.03 -2.60 38.00
C GLY A 94 -3.65 -3.27 36.76
N MET A 95 -3.45 -2.70 35.57
CA MET A 95 -4.11 -3.09 34.31
C MET A 95 -3.11 -3.63 33.27
N SER A 96 -2.02 -4.24 33.72
CA SER A 96 -0.93 -4.67 32.83
C SER A 96 -1.39 -5.62 31.72
N GLU A 97 -2.35 -6.50 32.01
CA GLU A 97 -2.91 -7.45 31.03
C GLU A 97 -3.58 -6.76 29.84
N ALA A 98 -4.27 -5.64 30.06
CA ALA A 98 -4.93 -4.89 28.98
C ALA A 98 -3.91 -4.30 28.00
N SER A 99 -2.82 -3.71 28.51
CA SER A 99 -1.75 -3.17 27.67
C SER A 99 -0.96 -4.26 26.93
N GLU A 100 -0.74 -5.42 27.57
CA GLU A 100 -0.08 -6.56 26.93
C GLU A 100 -0.95 -7.14 25.81
N TYR A 101 -2.24 -7.34 26.07
CA TYR A 101 -3.18 -7.85 25.08
C TYR A 101 -3.24 -6.92 23.86
N ALA A 102 -3.41 -5.61 24.06
CA ALA A 102 -3.45 -4.65 22.97
C ALA A 102 -2.15 -4.67 22.14
N PHE A 103 -0.98 -4.73 22.79
CA PHE A 103 0.30 -4.87 22.10
C PHE A 103 0.36 -6.15 21.24
N ARG A 104 -0.12 -7.27 21.77
CA ARG A 104 -0.13 -8.56 21.05
C ARG A 104 -1.06 -8.55 19.84
N VAL A 105 -2.23 -7.91 19.94
CA VAL A 105 -3.16 -7.74 18.81
C VAL A 105 -2.49 -6.94 17.69
N THR A 106 -1.94 -5.76 18.00
CA THR A 106 -1.24 -4.92 17.02
C THR A 106 -0.01 -5.64 16.41
N LEU A 107 0.72 -6.41 17.23
CA LEU A 107 1.85 -7.21 16.75
C LEU A 107 1.40 -8.34 15.80
N LEU A 108 0.26 -8.97 16.06
CA LEU A 108 -0.29 -10.03 15.22
C LEU A 108 -0.70 -9.48 13.85
N GLU A 109 -1.44 -8.37 13.82
CA GLU A 109 -1.81 -7.65 12.59
C GLU A 109 -0.57 -7.31 11.75
N PHE A 110 0.45 -6.74 12.38
CA PHE A 110 1.73 -6.47 11.70
C PHE A 110 2.38 -7.76 11.19
N THR A 111 2.38 -8.85 11.98
CA THR A 111 3.05 -10.10 11.60
C THR A 111 2.40 -10.72 10.37
N GLU A 112 1.08 -10.70 10.28
CA GLU A 112 0.35 -11.18 9.11
C GLU A 112 0.68 -10.38 7.85
N LEU A 113 0.66 -9.05 7.96
CA LEU A 113 1.05 -8.14 6.88
C LEU A 113 2.52 -8.33 6.48
N MET A 114 3.44 -8.40 7.44
CA MET A 114 4.87 -8.57 7.20
C MET A 114 5.16 -9.88 6.47
N LEU A 115 4.58 -11.01 6.92
CA LEU A 115 4.78 -12.30 6.27
C LEU A 115 4.22 -12.31 4.85
N PHE A 116 3.06 -11.69 4.63
CA PHE A 116 2.49 -11.53 3.30
C PHE A 116 3.44 -10.77 2.37
N LEU A 117 3.89 -9.58 2.79
CA LEU A 117 4.78 -8.73 2.01
C LEU A 117 6.15 -9.37 1.77
N LEU A 118 6.69 -10.08 2.76
CA LEU A 118 7.96 -10.80 2.63
C LEU A 118 7.92 -11.80 1.48
N VAL A 119 6.84 -12.57 1.35
CA VAL A 119 6.65 -13.52 0.25
C VAL A 119 6.51 -12.79 -1.09
N ALA A 120 5.68 -11.76 -1.15
CA ALA A 120 5.47 -10.98 -2.37
C ALA A 120 6.80 -10.38 -2.86
N MET A 121 7.53 -9.68 -2.01
CA MET A 121 8.86 -9.13 -2.33
C MET A 121 9.86 -10.21 -2.72
N THR A 122 9.82 -11.39 -2.10
CA THR A 122 10.70 -12.52 -2.47
C THR A 122 10.46 -12.98 -3.90
N TYR A 123 9.20 -13.05 -4.33
CA TYR A 123 8.84 -13.38 -5.71
C TYR A 123 9.27 -12.29 -6.69
N ILE A 124 9.07 -11.03 -6.34
CA ILE A 124 9.51 -9.88 -7.13
C ILE A 124 11.04 -9.90 -7.32
N ASN A 125 11.79 -10.02 -6.23
CA ASN A 125 13.25 -10.14 -6.23
C ASN A 125 13.75 -11.37 -7.02
N ALA A 126 12.97 -12.46 -7.04
CA ALA A 126 13.25 -13.63 -7.85
C ALA A 126 13.03 -13.36 -9.34
N MET A 127 11.96 -12.65 -9.72
CA MET A 127 11.68 -12.26 -11.11
C MET A 127 12.71 -11.26 -11.64
N GLU A 128 13.10 -10.29 -10.82
CA GLU A 128 14.15 -9.32 -11.13
C GLU A 128 15.48 -10.02 -11.41
N GLU A 129 15.94 -10.90 -10.52
CA GLU A 129 17.20 -11.61 -10.78
C GLU A 129 17.14 -12.52 -12.00
N ARG A 130 15.96 -13.07 -12.28
CA ARG A 130 15.72 -13.87 -13.47
C ARG A 130 15.59 -13.04 -14.74
N ARG A 131 15.75 -11.73 -14.65
CA ARG A 131 15.72 -10.76 -15.75
C ARG A 131 14.38 -10.76 -16.49
N VAL A 132 13.28 -11.04 -15.78
CA VAL A 132 11.92 -10.94 -16.34
C VAL A 132 11.69 -9.50 -16.79
N PHE A 133 11.99 -8.57 -15.89
CA PHE A 133 11.82 -7.13 -16.07
C PHE A 133 12.80 -6.55 -17.11
N ASP A 134 14.08 -6.93 -17.08
CA ASP A 134 15.03 -6.50 -18.11
C ASP A 134 14.67 -7.01 -19.52
N ALA A 135 14.13 -8.23 -19.62
CA ALA A 135 13.69 -8.78 -20.90
C ALA A 135 12.46 -8.04 -21.44
N LEU A 136 11.56 -7.60 -20.55
CA LEU A 136 10.44 -6.72 -20.90
C LEU A 136 10.98 -5.39 -21.45
N ARG A 137 11.94 -4.76 -20.75
CA ARG A 137 12.63 -3.53 -21.21
C ARG A 137 13.27 -3.72 -22.59
N SER A 138 14.06 -4.78 -22.77
CA SER A 138 14.74 -5.08 -24.03
C SER A 138 13.75 -5.32 -25.18
N TRP A 139 12.61 -5.97 -24.90
CA TRP A 139 11.53 -6.12 -25.88
C TRP A 139 10.92 -4.78 -26.32
N MET A 140 10.68 -3.85 -25.38
CA MET A 140 10.16 -2.51 -25.69
C MET A 140 11.15 -1.72 -26.56
N LEU A 141 12.43 -1.74 -26.19
CA LEU A 141 13.50 -1.07 -26.92
C LEU A 141 13.62 -1.56 -28.37
N ARG A 142 13.58 -2.87 -28.61
CA ARG A 142 13.69 -3.47 -29.95
C ARG A 142 12.60 -3.05 -30.93
N LYS A 143 11.47 -2.54 -30.45
CA LYS A 143 10.35 -2.14 -31.32
C LYS A 143 10.53 -0.76 -31.96
N GLY A 144 11.51 0.04 -31.52
CA GLY A 144 11.82 1.34 -32.14
C GLY A 144 10.68 2.37 -32.01
N PHE A 145 9.97 2.35 -30.89
CA PHE A 145 8.85 3.25 -30.62
C PHE A 145 9.27 4.72 -30.51
N ASN A 146 8.40 5.64 -30.95
CA ASN A 146 8.58 7.08 -30.72
C ASN A 146 8.26 7.45 -29.25
N TYR A 147 8.63 8.66 -28.82
CA TYR A 147 8.40 9.11 -27.44
C TYR A 147 6.94 9.06 -27.01
N ARG A 148 6.00 9.42 -27.87
CA ARG A 148 4.57 9.36 -27.53
C ARG A 148 4.11 7.92 -27.29
N THR A 149 4.52 6.98 -28.13
CA THR A 149 4.19 5.55 -27.95
C THR A 149 4.88 5.00 -26.70
N LEU A 150 6.13 5.38 -26.45
CA LEU A 150 6.85 4.98 -25.24
C LEU A 150 6.16 5.47 -23.98
N PHE A 151 5.71 6.73 -23.96
CA PHE A 151 4.97 7.31 -22.84
C PHE A 151 3.69 6.53 -22.51
N TRP A 152 2.88 6.24 -23.52
CA TRP A 152 1.65 5.46 -23.34
C TRP A 152 1.93 4.01 -22.97
N LEU A 153 2.96 3.41 -23.56
CA LEU A 153 3.32 2.02 -23.31
C LEU A 153 3.88 1.85 -21.90
N THR A 154 4.77 2.72 -21.42
CA THR A 154 5.33 2.61 -20.07
C THR A 154 4.30 2.93 -19.01
N GLY A 155 3.44 3.95 -19.21
CA GLY A 155 2.31 4.24 -18.33
C GLY A 155 1.29 3.10 -18.30
N GLY A 156 0.84 2.63 -19.46
CA GLY A 156 -0.12 1.53 -19.54
C GLY A 156 0.42 0.22 -18.97
N LEU A 157 1.69 -0.12 -19.22
CA LEU A 157 2.34 -1.27 -18.58
C LEU A 157 2.47 -1.07 -17.08
N ALA A 158 2.78 0.15 -16.59
CA ALA A 158 2.81 0.42 -15.16
C ALA A 158 1.43 0.17 -14.51
N PHE A 159 0.36 0.69 -15.13
CA PHE A 159 -1.02 0.49 -14.65
C PHE A 159 -1.42 -1.00 -14.60
N VAL A 160 -1.06 -1.79 -15.62
CA VAL A 160 -1.44 -3.22 -15.69
C VAL A 160 -0.55 -4.11 -14.84
N LEU A 161 0.73 -3.77 -14.68
CA LEU A 161 1.65 -4.56 -13.87
C LEU A 161 1.52 -4.27 -12.37
N SER A 162 1.15 -3.05 -11.98
CA SER A 162 1.09 -2.68 -10.56
C SER A 162 0.17 -3.54 -9.69
N PRO A 163 -1.02 -4.00 -10.15
CA PRO A 163 -1.85 -4.95 -9.40
C PRO A 163 -1.16 -6.26 -8.97
N ILE A 164 -0.04 -6.60 -9.61
CA ILE A 164 0.68 -7.86 -9.46
C ILE A 164 2.08 -7.60 -8.88
N ALA A 165 2.77 -6.59 -9.41
CA ALA A 165 4.09 -6.18 -9.01
C ALA A 165 3.98 -4.83 -8.31
N ASP A 166 4.11 -4.85 -6.99
CA ASP A 166 4.15 -3.69 -6.08
C ASP A 166 4.55 -2.36 -6.76
N ASN A 167 3.82 -1.29 -6.41
CA ASN A 167 3.87 0.01 -7.10
C ASN A 167 5.30 0.56 -7.31
N LEU A 168 6.17 0.39 -6.32
CA LEU A 168 7.56 0.78 -6.33
C LEU A 168 8.37 0.05 -7.40
N THR A 169 8.27 -1.29 -7.43
CA THR A 169 9.00 -2.13 -8.38
C THR A 169 8.58 -1.80 -9.82
N THR A 170 7.26 -1.68 -10.04
CA THR A 170 6.71 -1.36 -11.35
C THR A 170 7.19 0.01 -11.82
N ALA A 171 7.20 1.01 -10.95
CA ALA A 171 7.65 2.36 -11.27
C ALA A 171 9.16 2.43 -11.59
N LEU A 172 10.01 1.79 -10.77
CA LEU A 172 11.46 1.74 -10.98
C LEU A 172 11.83 1.04 -12.30
N LEU A 173 11.13 -0.04 -12.64
CA LEU A 173 11.36 -0.73 -13.90
C LEU A 173 11.04 0.16 -15.10
N MET A 174 9.86 0.77 -15.11
CA MET A 174 9.43 1.62 -16.22
C MET A 174 10.31 2.88 -16.31
N CYS A 175 10.75 3.42 -15.17
CA CYS A 175 11.74 4.50 -15.09
C CYS A 175 13.07 4.07 -15.72
N ALA A 176 13.57 2.86 -15.43
CA ALA A 176 14.80 2.32 -16.03
C ALA A 176 14.70 2.22 -17.55
N VAL A 177 13.50 1.91 -18.07
CA VAL A 177 13.23 1.88 -19.50
C VAL A 177 13.33 3.30 -20.06
N VAL A 178 12.54 4.23 -19.54
CA VAL A 178 12.45 5.62 -20.06
C VAL A 178 13.80 6.33 -20.01
N THR A 179 14.50 6.27 -18.88
CA THR A 179 15.80 6.93 -18.69
C THR A 179 16.86 6.42 -19.66
N LYS A 180 16.82 5.13 -20.00
CA LYS A 180 17.77 4.54 -20.96
C LYS A 180 17.39 4.81 -22.41
N VAL A 181 16.09 4.81 -22.73
CA VAL A 181 15.63 5.02 -24.11
C VAL A 181 15.77 6.49 -24.52
N ALA A 182 15.45 7.42 -23.62
CA ALA A 182 15.43 8.85 -23.88
C ALA A 182 16.65 9.57 -23.28
N GLU A 183 17.79 8.89 -23.23
CA GLU A 183 19.03 9.43 -22.68
C GLU A 183 19.37 10.78 -23.36
N GLY A 184 19.41 11.86 -22.57
CA GLY A 184 19.61 13.23 -23.06
C GLY A 184 18.36 14.10 -23.14
N ASP A 185 17.14 13.53 -23.21
CA ASP A 185 15.89 14.29 -23.16
C ASP A 185 15.30 14.32 -21.75
N GLN A 186 15.83 15.23 -20.93
CA GLN A 186 15.41 15.44 -19.55
C GLN A 186 13.93 15.80 -19.43
N ARG A 187 13.35 16.49 -20.42
CA ARG A 187 11.95 16.93 -20.39
C ARG A 187 11.02 15.75 -20.59
N PHE A 188 11.31 14.91 -21.58
CA PHE A 188 10.55 13.69 -21.80
C PHE A 188 10.66 12.73 -20.62
N ILE A 189 11.88 12.48 -20.11
CA ILE A 189 12.10 11.59 -18.96
C ILE A 189 11.25 12.06 -17.76
N ASN A 190 11.25 13.36 -17.47
CA ASN A 190 10.47 13.91 -16.36
C ASN A 190 8.97 13.62 -16.51
N VAL A 191 8.37 13.99 -17.64
CA VAL A 191 6.93 13.80 -17.89
C VAL A 191 6.54 12.32 -17.92
N ALA A 192 7.38 11.47 -18.52
CA ALA A 192 7.14 10.03 -18.53
C ALA A 192 7.29 9.39 -17.14
N CYS A 193 8.23 9.83 -16.31
CA CYS A 193 8.35 9.39 -14.91
C CYS A 193 7.13 9.78 -14.08
N ILE A 194 6.61 11.01 -14.23
CA ILE A 194 5.36 11.45 -13.57
C ILE A 194 4.21 10.50 -13.97
N ASN A 195 4.05 10.26 -15.27
CA ASN A 195 3.02 9.37 -15.78
C ASN A 195 3.14 7.94 -15.26
N ILE A 196 4.37 7.41 -15.16
CA ILE A 196 4.65 6.09 -14.58
C ILE A 196 4.23 6.02 -13.12
N VAL A 197 4.55 7.04 -12.31
CA VAL A 197 4.19 7.08 -10.88
C VAL A 197 2.67 7.12 -10.72
N VAL A 198 1.99 7.99 -11.45
CA VAL A 198 0.51 8.09 -11.43
C VAL A 198 -0.13 6.76 -11.87
N ALA A 199 0.39 6.16 -12.94
CA ALA A 199 -0.11 4.90 -13.47
C ALA A 199 0.12 3.73 -12.51
N ALA A 200 1.28 3.63 -11.89
CA ALA A 200 1.58 2.57 -10.92
C ALA A 200 0.67 2.68 -9.69
N ASN A 201 0.58 3.85 -9.07
CA ASN A 201 -0.28 4.07 -7.90
C ASN A 201 -1.77 3.79 -8.24
N ALA A 202 -2.26 4.28 -9.38
CA ALA A 202 -3.61 3.97 -9.86
C ALA A 202 -3.81 2.48 -10.13
N GLY A 203 -2.84 1.84 -10.78
CA GLY A 203 -2.87 0.41 -11.04
C GLY A 203 -2.95 -0.41 -9.76
N GLY A 204 -2.22 -0.02 -8.72
CA GLY A 204 -2.26 -0.70 -7.43
C GLY A 204 -3.62 -0.65 -6.73
N ALA A 205 -4.35 0.45 -6.86
CA ALA A 205 -5.56 0.73 -6.06
C ALA A 205 -6.74 -0.23 -6.31
N PHE A 206 -6.83 -0.89 -7.46
CA PHE A 206 -7.95 -1.78 -7.81
C PHE A 206 -7.69 -3.26 -7.54
N SER A 207 -6.61 -3.61 -6.84
CA SER A 207 -6.26 -4.99 -6.50
C SER A 207 -5.67 -5.04 -5.10
N PRO A 208 -6.09 -5.97 -4.22
CA PRO A 208 -5.53 -6.10 -2.88
C PRO A 208 -4.07 -6.55 -2.85
N PHE A 209 -3.52 -6.96 -4.00
CA PHE A 209 -2.11 -7.31 -4.17
C PHE A 209 -1.27 -6.17 -4.76
N GLY A 210 -1.90 -5.08 -5.17
CA GLY A 210 -1.27 -4.01 -5.92
C GLY A 210 -0.53 -2.99 -5.06
N ASP A 211 -1.07 -2.69 -3.89
CA ASP A 211 -0.46 -1.79 -2.90
C ASP A 211 -0.67 -2.31 -1.48
N ILE A 212 0.26 -1.99 -0.58
CA ILE A 212 0.21 -2.38 0.83
C ILE A 212 -1.07 -1.85 1.48
N THR A 213 -1.50 -0.65 1.13
CA THR A 213 -2.75 -0.05 1.62
C THR A 213 -3.98 -0.89 1.27
N THR A 214 -4.11 -1.33 0.03
CA THR A 214 -5.22 -2.19 -0.43
C THR A 214 -5.19 -3.57 0.23
N LEU A 215 -3.99 -4.10 0.48
CA LEU A 215 -3.81 -5.34 1.24
C LEU A 215 -4.34 -5.19 2.67
N MET A 216 -4.03 -4.07 3.33
CA MET A 216 -4.48 -3.81 4.70
C MET A 216 -6.00 -3.78 4.81
N VAL A 217 -6.68 -3.13 3.85
CA VAL A 217 -8.15 -3.07 3.79
C VAL A 217 -8.75 -4.46 3.60
N TRP A 218 -8.15 -5.28 2.73
CA TRP A 218 -8.60 -6.65 2.52
C TRP A 218 -8.36 -7.54 3.74
N GLN A 219 -7.18 -7.45 4.37
CA GLN A 219 -6.85 -8.22 5.57
C GLN A 219 -7.71 -7.84 6.77
N ALA A 220 -8.09 -6.55 6.89
CA ALA A 220 -9.04 -6.08 7.89
C ALA A 220 -10.49 -6.53 7.62
N GLY A 221 -10.78 -7.12 6.45
CA GLY A 221 -12.12 -7.59 6.10
C GLY A 221 -13.10 -6.48 5.69
N MET A 222 -12.62 -5.25 5.46
CA MET A 222 -13.49 -4.12 5.12
C MET A 222 -13.99 -4.16 3.65
N VAL A 223 -13.21 -4.81 2.78
CA VAL A 223 -13.51 -4.99 1.35
C VAL A 223 -13.08 -6.40 0.92
N GLU A 224 -13.96 -7.13 0.25
CA GLU A 224 -13.67 -8.45 -0.30
C GLU A 224 -12.85 -8.39 -1.58
N PHE A 225 -12.14 -9.47 -1.89
CA PHE A 225 -11.24 -9.55 -3.05
C PHE A 225 -11.88 -9.11 -4.38
N GLN A 226 -13.14 -9.49 -4.63
CA GLN A 226 -13.80 -9.20 -5.92
C GLN A 226 -14.24 -7.73 -6.04
N GLU A 227 -14.51 -7.08 -4.91
CA GLU A 227 -15.07 -5.72 -4.86
C GLU A 227 -14.03 -4.67 -5.28
N PHE A 228 -12.75 -4.96 -5.08
CA PHE A 228 -11.64 -4.11 -5.57
C PHE A 228 -11.70 -3.90 -7.09
N PHE A 229 -12.20 -4.86 -7.88
CA PHE A 229 -12.26 -4.72 -9.34
C PHE A 229 -13.23 -3.62 -9.79
N ILE A 230 -14.17 -3.20 -8.94
CA ILE A 230 -15.04 -2.06 -9.25
C ILE A 230 -14.23 -0.76 -9.32
N LEU A 231 -13.12 -0.67 -8.57
CA LEU A 231 -12.20 0.47 -8.61
C LEU A 231 -11.37 0.53 -9.90
N PHE A 232 -11.43 -0.49 -10.78
CA PHE A 232 -10.69 -0.50 -12.04
C PHE A 232 -10.99 0.74 -12.91
N PHE A 233 -12.27 1.08 -13.10
CA PHE A 233 -12.65 2.23 -13.93
C PHE A 233 -12.28 3.57 -13.28
N PRO A 234 -12.58 3.83 -11.99
CA PRO A 234 -12.06 4.99 -11.28
C PRO A 234 -10.54 5.14 -11.40
N ALA A 235 -9.78 4.07 -11.13
CA ALA A 235 -8.33 4.06 -11.23
C ALA A 235 -7.83 4.33 -12.67
N LEU A 236 -8.47 3.72 -13.66
CA LEU A 236 -8.16 3.94 -15.06
C LEU A 236 -8.37 5.42 -15.44
N VAL A 237 -9.45 6.04 -14.99
CA VAL A 237 -9.73 7.47 -15.21
C VAL A 237 -8.69 8.36 -14.50
N ASN A 238 -8.30 8.00 -13.27
CA ASN A 238 -7.23 8.69 -12.53
C ASN A 238 -5.93 8.75 -13.33
N PHE A 239 -5.59 7.67 -14.04
CA PHE A 239 -4.41 7.59 -14.89
C PHE A 239 -4.61 8.27 -16.25
N LEU A 240 -5.70 7.97 -16.96
CA LEU A 240 -5.89 8.37 -18.35
C LEU A 240 -6.04 9.89 -18.52
N ILE A 241 -6.67 10.59 -17.59
CA ILE A 241 -6.87 12.04 -17.69
C ILE A 241 -5.52 12.79 -17.65
N PRO A 242 -4.68 12.62 -16.61
CA PRO A 242 -3.36 13.22 -16.59
C PRO A 242 -2.49 12.77 -17.76
N ALA A 243 -2.49 11.48 -18.10
CA ALA A 243 -1.72 10.93 -19.21
C ALA A 243 -2.08 11.58 -20.55
N SER A 244 -3.39 11.75 -20.81
CA SER A 244 -3.88 12.38 -22.05
C SER A 244 -3.40 13.82 -22.17
N ILE A 245 -3.53 14.60 -21.10
CA ILE A 245 -3.10 16.00 -21.08
C ILE A 245 -1.57 16.10 -21.24
N MET A 246 -0.81 15.33 -20.47
CA MET A 246 0.66 15.30 -20.56
C MET A 246 1.16 14.87 -21.95
N SER A 247 0.48 13.94 -22.61
CA SER A 247 0.88 13.42 -23.93
C SER A 247 0.88 14.49 -25.04
N LEU A 248 0.10 15.56 -24.87
CA LEU A 248 0.06 16.70 -25.80
C LEU A 248 1.35 17.53 -25.77
N PHE A 249 2.11 17.47 -24.67
CA PHE A 249 3.35 18.21 -24.48
C PHE A 249 4.59 17.39 -24.89
N ILE A 250 4.39 16.18 -25.39
CA ILE A 250 5.46 15.28 -25.84
C ILE A 250 5.66 15.42 -27.34
N LYS A 251 6.91 15.71 -27.73
CA LYS A 251 7.32 15.77 -29.12
C LYS A 251 7.30 14.37 -29.74
N ASP A 252 6.87 14.30 -31.00
CA ASP A 252 6.87 13.05 -31.77
C ASP A 252 8.24 12.79 -32.41
N GLU A 253 9.23 12.51 -31.55
CA GLU A 253 10.60 12.21 -31.94
C GLU A 253 10.95 10.74 -31.65
N LYS A 254 11.87 10.19 -32.44
CA LYS A 254 12.39 8.83 -32.24
C LYS A 254 13.69 8.89 -31.43
N PRO A 255 13.81 8.13 -30.33
CA PRO A 255 15.04 8.06 -29.57
C PRO A 255 16.19 7.47 -30.38
N ALA A 256 17.42 7.93 -30.09
CA ALA A 256 18.64 7.31 -30.59
C ALA A 256 18.82 5.95 -29.90
N SER A 257 18.53 4.86 -30.61
CA SER A 257 18.46 3.53 -30.01
C SER A 257 19.85 2.91 -29.79
N VAL A 258 20.22 2.66 -28.53
CA VAL A 258 21.28 1.71 -28.17
C VAL A 258 20.61 0.42 -27.71
N TYR A 259 20.76 -0.64 -28.51
CA TYR A 259 20.13 -1.93 -28.23
C TYR A 259 21.04 -2.81 -27.38
N GLU A 260 20.52 -3.27 -26.25
CA GLU A 260 21.09 -4.40 -25.52
C GLU A 260 20.11 -5.58 -25.57
N ASP A 261 20.58 -6.72 -26.07
CA ASP A 261 19.82 -7.96 -26.06
C ASP A 261 19.87 -8.60 -24.66
N VAL A 262 18.75 -8.52 -23.94
CA VAL A 262 18.62 -9.17 -22.63
C VAL A 262 17.76 -10.42 -22.74
N TRP A 263 18.30 -11.53 -22.26
CA TRP A 263 17.63 -12.82 -22.23
C TRP A 263 17.22 -13.18 -20.79
N MET A 264 15.99 -13.68 -20.64
CA MET A 264 15.52 -14.24 -19.37
C MET A 264 16.36 -15.44 -18.95
N LYS A 265 16.68 -15.53 -17.66
CA LYS A 265 17.36 -16.69 -17.08
C LYS A 265 16.43 -17.91 -17.01
N ARG A 266 17.01 -19.11 -16.89
CA ARG A 266 16.27 -20.36 -16.75
C ARG A 266 15.34 -20.31 -15.54
N GLY A 267 14.07 -20.65 -15.74
CA GLY A 267 13.05 -20.67 -14.69
C GLY A 267 12.24 -19.38 -14.54
N ALA A 268 12.59 -18.29 -15.24
CA ALA A 268 11.90 -17.00 -15.18
C ALA A 268 10.36 -17.13 -15.35
N ARG A 269 9.91 -17.70 -16.49
CA ARG A 269 8.47 -17.89 -16.77
C ARG A 269 7.77 -18.79 -15.74
N ARG A 270 8.48 -19.76 -15.17
CA ARG A 270 7.92 -20.65 -14.13
C ARG A 270 7.76 -19.90 -12.81
N ILE A 271 8.69 -19.02 -12.45
CA ILE A 271 8.55 -18.17 -11.26
C ILE A 271 7.34 -17.25 -11.38
N VAL A 272 7.11 -16.64 -12.55
CA VAL A 272 5.89 -15.85 -12.81
C VAL A 272 4.62 -16.71 -12.60
N GLY A 273 4.59 -17.92 -13.17
CA GLY A 273 3.46 -18.84 -12.99
C GLY A 273 3.26 -19.29 -11.53
N LEU A 274 4.35 -19.52 -10.79
CA LEU A 274 4.29 -19.85 -9.36
C LEU A 274 3.83 -18.68 -8.49
N PHE A 275 4.16 -17.45 -8.88
CA PHE A 275 3.66 -16.27 -8.18
C PHE A 275 2.15 -16.11 -8.35
N LEU A 276 1.65 -16.25 -9.59
CA LEU A 276 0.21 -16.27 -9.86
C LEU A 276 -0.50 -17.41 -9.12
N LEU A 277 0.11 -18.61 -9.10
CA LEU A 277 -0.40 -19.73 -8.32
C LEU A 277 -0.45 -19.40 -6.82
N THR A 278 0.55 -18.70 -6.29
CA THR A 278 0.61 -18.28 -4.88
C THR A 278 -0.53 -17.31 -4.54
N ILE A 279 -0.78 -16.33 -5.40
CA ILE A 279 -1.91 -15.39 -5.27
C ILE A 279 -3.23 -16.16 -5.26
N ILE A 280 -3.42 -17.10 -6.19
CA ILE A 280 -4.61 -17.95 -6.24
C ILE A 280 -4.76 -18.76 -4.95
N THR A 281 -3.69 -19.38 -4.45
CA THR A 281 -3.72 -20.13 -3.19
C THR A 281 -4.08 -19.22 -2.01
N ALA A 282 -3.56 -18.00 -1.93
CA ALA A 282 -3.89 -17.03 -0.87
C ALA A 282 -5.37 -16.66 -0.88
N VAL A 283 -5.92 -16.34 -2.06
CA VAL A 283 -7.35 -16.02 -2.23
C VAL A 283 -8.21 -17.24 -1.87
N LEU A 284 -7.85 -18.45 -2.31
CA LEU A 284 -8.59 -19.67 -1.97
C LEU A 284 -8.56 -19.99 -0.48
N CYS A 285 -7.43 -19.79 0.21
CA CYS A 285 -7.36 -19.94 1.67
C CYS A 285 -8.33 -18.97 2.38
N HIS A 286 -8.40 -17.72 1.93
CA HIS A 286 -9.28 -16.72 2.51
C HIS A 286 -10.76 -17.03 2.23
N VAL A 287 -11.12 -17.24 0.97
CA VAL A 287 -12.53 -17.35 0.55
C VAL A 287 -13.13 -18.72 0.86
N VAL A 288 -12.37 -19.81 0.64
CA VAL A 288 -12.90 -21.18 0.80
C VAL A 288 -12.67 -21.69 2.22
N LEU A 289 -11.47 -21.48 2.76
CA LEU A 289 -11.09 -22.03 4.06
C LEU A 289 -11.35 -21.07 5.23
N HIS A 290 -11.68 -19.81 4.96
CA HIS A 290 -11.88 -18.77 5.98
C HIS A 290 -10.65 -18.61 6.89
N LEU A 291 -9.46 -18.84 6.32
CA LEU A 291 -8.16 -18.68 7.00
C LEU A 291 -7.43 -17.44 6.47
N PRO A 292 -6.58 -16.79 7.29
CA PRO A 292 -5.84 -15.61 6.86
C PRO A 292 -5.04 -15.84 5.57
N PRO A 293 -5.01 -14.86 4.62
CA PRO A 293 -4.34 -15.03 3.32
C PRO A 293 -2.85 -15.35 3.42
N VAL A 294 -2.21 -14.96 4.54
CA VAL A 294 -0.81 -15.24 4.85
C VAL A 294 -0.50 -16.74 4.79
N LEU A 295 -1.44 -17.62 5.13
CA LEU A 295 -1.25 -19.07 5.02
C LEU A 295 -0.97 -19.50 3.58
N GLY A 296 -1.77 -19.00 2.64
CA GLY A 296 -1.59 -19.29 1.22
C GLY A 296 -0.33 -18.66 0.64
N MET A 297 0.01 -17.44 1.08
CA MET A 297 1.28 -16.80 0.72
C MET A 297 2.49 -17.61 1.20
N MET A 298 2.52 -18.01 2.47
CA MET A 298 3.62 -18.82 3.02
C MET A 298 3.71 -20.20 2.35
N THR A 299 2.59 -20.80 2.00
CA THR A 299 2.55 -22.02 1.18
C THR A 299 3.18 -21.78 -0.19
N GLY A 300 2.87 -20.63 -0.81
CA GLY A 300 3.46 -20.19 -2.06
C GLY A 300 4.97 -19.94 -2.00
N LEU A 301 5.49 -19.40 -0.89
CA LEU A 301 6.94 -19.34 -0.65
C LEU A 301 7.56 -20.76 -0.66
N GLY A 302 6.86 -21.74 -0.09
CA GLY A 302 7.20 -23.15 -0.19
C GLY A 302 7.32 -23.63 -1.65
N TYR A 303 6.35 -23.28 -2.52
CA TYR A 303 6.44 -23.63 -3.95
C TYR A 303 7.71 -23.07 -4.60
N LEU A 304 8.06 -21.82 -4.30
CA LEU A 304 9.28 -21.18 -4.81
C LEU A 304 10.55 -21.86 -4.25
N GLN A 305 10.55 -22.26 -2.98
CA GLN A 305 11.67 -22.98 -2.36
C GLN A 305 11.90 -24.34 -3.00
N PHE A 306 10.85 -25.15 -3.20
CA PHE A 306 10.95 -26.42 -3.91
C PHE A 306 11.43 -26.23 -5.36
N PHE A 307 10.93 -25.21 -6.05
CA PHE A 307 11.38 -24.89 -7.39
C PHE A 307 12.85 -24.41 -7.42
N GLY A 308 13.27 -23.62 -6.44
CA GLY A 308 14.65 -23.20 -6.25
C GLY A 308 15.59 -24.39 -6.04
N TYR A 309 15.20 -25.34 -5.20
CA TYR A 309 15.91 -26.61 -5.02
C TYR A 309 16.04 -27.38 -6.33
N TYR A 310 14.95 -27.52 -7.10
CA TYR A 310 14.96 -28.16 -8.41
C TYR A 310 15.91 -27.47 -9.40
N LEU A 311 15.93 -26.13 -9.44
CA LEU A 311 16.85 -25.37 -10.29
C LEU A 311 18.31 -25.59 -9.90
N ARG A 312 18.62 -25.62 -8.60
CA ARG A 312 19.98 -25.90 -8.10
C ARG A 312 20.42 -27.32 -8.45
N ARG A 313 19.57 -28.32 -8.19
CA ARG A 313 19.88 -29.74 -8.48
C ARG A 313 20.03 -30.03 -9.98
N SER A 314 19.26 -29.34 -10.83
CA SER A 314 19.31 -29.51 -12.28
C SER A 314 20.28 -28.56 -13.00
N LEU A 315 21.03 -27.73 -12.28
CA LEU A 315 21.99 -26.78 -12.84
C LEU A 315 23.20 -27.46 -13.49
N PRO A 316 23.91 -28.40 -12.83
CA PRO A 316 25.12 -29.01 -13.41
C PRO A 316 24.85 -29.69 -14.76
N ARG A 317 23.83 -30.55 -14.82
CA ARG A 317 23.36 -31.20 -16.05
C ARG A 317 22.97 -30.20 -17.15
N SER A 318 22.43 -29.04 -16.78
CA SER A 318 22.07 -28.00 -17.75
C SER A 318 23.28 -27.22 -18.25
N LEU A 319 24.30 -27.01 -17.41
CA LEU A 319 25.54 -26.35 -17.80
C LEU A 319 26.34 -27.26 -18.73
N GLU A 320 26.43 -28.56 -18.44
CA GLU A 320 27.05 -29.58 -19.30
C GLU A 320 26.43 -29.59 -20.70
N ARG A 321 25.10 -29.71 -20.80
CA ARG A 321 24.37 -29.68 -22.09
C ARG A 321 24.56 -28.38 -22.87
N LYS A 322 24.78 -27.24 -22.19
CA LYS A 322 25.06 -25.96 -22.85
C LYS A 322 26.51 -25.88 -23.29
N ARG A 323 27.45 -26.33 -22.45
CA ARG A 323 28.88 -26.39 -22.74
C ARG A 323 29.15 -27.22 -23.99
N GLU A 324 28.53 -28.40 -24.09
CA GLU A 324 28.65 -29.25 -25.29
C GLU A 324 28.11 -28.54 -26.54
N ARG A 325 26.95 -27.87 -26.43
CA ARG A 325 26.31 -27.19 -27.56
C ARG A 325 27.09 -25.97 -28.04
N TYR A 326 27.66 -25.18 -27.13
CA TYR A 326 28.49 -24.01 -27.48
C TYR A 326 29.87 -24.42 -27.98
N SER A 327 30.45 -25.49 -27.44
CA SER A 327 31.70 -26.08 -27.94
C SER A 327 31.55 -26.54 -29.40
N ARG A 328 30.47 -27.27 -29.72
CA ARG A 328 30.16 -27.66 -31.10
C ARG A 328 29.93 -26.48 -32.07
N ARG A 329 29.55 -25.31 -31.57
CA ARG A 329 29.34 -24.08 -32.36
C ARG A 329 30.55 -23.14 -32.39
N GLY A 330 31.62 -23.45 -31.65
CA GLY A 330 32.81 -22.59 -31.54
C GLY A 330 32.56 -21.23 -30.85
N ASP A 331 31.50 -21.09 -30.05
CA ASP A 331 31.08 -19.81 -29.48
C ASP A 331 31.79 -19.54 -28.12
N ASN A 332 33.08 -19.19 -28.18
CA ASN A 332 33.97 -19.06 -27.01
C ASN A 332 33.47 -18.05 -25.96
N LYS A 333 32.84 -16.95 -26.39
CA LYS A 333 32.26 -15.95 -25.47
C LYS A 333 31.16 -16.55 -24.57
N LYS A 334 30.31 -17.43 -25.11
CA LYS A 334 29.25 -18.07 -24.32
C LYS A 334 29.78 -19.19 -23.43
N LEU A 335 30.90 -19.81 -23.79
CA LEU A 335 31.58 -20.80 -22.97
C LEU A 335 32.16 -20.18 -21.70
N GLU A 336 32.81 -19.02 -21.80
CA GLU A 336 33.31 -18.27 -20.63
C GLU A 336 32.17 -17.85 -19.70
N GLN A 337 31.05 -17.38 -20.26
CA GLN A 337 29.86 -16.99 -19.50
C GLN A 337 29.20 -18.14 -18.72
N LEU A 338 29.46 -19.41 -19.06
CA LEU A 338 28.93 -20.55 -18.31
C LEU A 338 29.64 -20.75 -16.95
N GLY A 339 30.89 -20.28 -16.81
CA GLY A 339 31.67 -20.42 -15.58
C GLY A 339 31.21 -19.50 -14.45
N SER A 340 30.52 -18.40 -14.76
CA SER A 340 30.07 -17.38 -13.80
C SER A 340 28.60 -17.54 -13.35
N VAL A 341 27.95 -18.65 -13.70
CA VAL A 341 26.53 -18.87 -13.38
C VAL A 341 26.36 -19.24 -11.90
N VAL A 342 25.88 -18.28 -11.10
CA VAL A 342 25.55 -18.49 -9.69
C VAL A 342 24.23 -19.29 -9.56
N PRO A 343 24.16 -20.33 -8.71
CA PRO A 343 22.93 -21.04 -8.41
C PRO A 343 21.86 -20.12 -7.82
N PHE A 344 20.59 -20.43 -8.09
CA PHE A 344 19.50 -19.69 -7.48
C PHE A 344 19.25 -20.19 -6.06
N ASP A 345 19.08 -19.24 -5.16
CA ASP A 345 18.86 -19.45 -3.74
C ASP A 345 17.79 -18.47 -3.27
N VAL A 346 16.72 -19.03 -2.69
CA VAL A 346 15.57 -18.27 -2.20
C VAL A 346 15.93 -17.48 -0.94
N PHE A 347 16.80 -18.00 -0.06
CA PHE A 347 17.21 -17.27 1.14
C PHE A 347 17.97 -16.00 0.80
N ASN A 348 18.76 -16.01 -0.27
CA ASN A 348 19.38 -14.81 -0.79
C ASN A 348 18.36 -13.79 -1.36
N ARG A 349 17.14 -14.22 -1.72
CA ARG A 349 16.06 -13.31 -2.15
C ARG A 349 15.33 -12.71 -0.96
N VAL A 350 15.08 -13.52 0.06
CA VAL A 350 14.57 -13.08 1.37
C VAL A 350 15.53 -12.08 2.03
N ALA A 351 16.84 -12.35 2.00
CA ALA A 351 17.86 -11.43 2.52
C ALA A 351 17.93 -10.11 1.74
N ARG A 352 17.48 -10.09 0.48
CA ARG A 352 17.36 -8.89 -0.35
C ARG A 352 15.98 -8.23 -0.27
N ALA A 353 15.07 -8.74 0.56
CA ALA A 353 13.83 -8.02 0.83
C ALA A 353 14.14 -6.63 1.41
N GLU A 354 13.21 -5.70 1.23
CA GLU A 354 13.34 -4.34 1.74
C GLU A 354 13.10 -4.31 3.25
N TRP A 355 14.03 -4.85 4.03
CA TRP A 355 13.93 -4.92 5.50
C TRP A 355 13.73 -3.54 6.14
N ASP A 356 14.29 -2.50 5.52
CA ASP A 356 14.07 -1.14 5.98
C ASP A 356 12.59 -0.71 5.86
N THR A 357 11.96 -1.06 4.73
CA THR A 357 10.53 -0.83 4.48
C THR A 357 9.65 -1.65 5.43
N LEU A 358 9.96 -2.94 5.65
CA LEU A 358 9.22 -3.80 6.58
C LEU A 358 9.30 -3.30 8.04
N LEU A 359 10.48 -2.90 8.49
CA LEU A 359 10.70 -2.37 9.84
C LEU A 359 10.11 -0.97 10.02
N PHE A 360 10.08 -0.17 8.96
CA PHE A 360 9.36 1.10 8.96
C PHE A 360 7.86 0.88 9.20
N PHE A 361 7.25 -0.10 8.52
CA PHE A 361 5.83 -0.43 8.75
C PHE A 361 5.56 -0.93 10.15
N TYR A 362 6.45 -1.77 10.71
CA TYR A 362 6.36 -2.14 12.12
C TYR A 362 6.29 -0.89 13.01
N GLY A 363 7.24 0.03 12.84
CA GLY A 363 7.29 1.24 13.65
C GLY A 363 6.01 2.08 13.54
N VAL A 364 5.51 2.28 12.32
CA VAL A 364 4.26 3.04 12.08
C VAL A 364 3.05 2.35 12.70
N VAL A 365 2.84 1.06 12.40
CA VAL A 365 1.72 0.26 12.91
C VAL A 365 1.71 0.25 14.43
N MET A 366 2.87 0.02 15.06
CA MET A 366 2.98 0.03 16.52
C MET A 366 2.78 1.43 17.12
N CYS A 367 3.29 2.50 16.49
CA CYS A 367 3.06 3.86 16.98
C CYS A 367 1.59 4.25 16.92
N VAL A 368 0.95 4.03 15.77
CA VAL A 368 -0.47 4.37 15.57
C VAL A 368 -1.35 3.49 16.44
N GLY A 369 -1.09 2.19 16.55
CA GLY A 369 -1.81 1.29 17.47
C GLY A 369 -1.69 1.75 18.92
N GLY A 370 -0.51 2.19 19.35
CA GLY A 370 -0.30 2.77 20.69
C GLY A 370 -1.08 4.08 20.90
N LEU A 371 -1.07 5.00 19.93
CA LEU A 371 -1.88 6.23 19.97
C LEU A 371 -3.39 5.94 19.97
N GLY A 372 -3.81 4.88 19.27
CA GLY A 372 -5.19 4.38 19.29
C GLY A 372 -5.58 3.88 20.66
N PHE A 373 -4.73 3.05 21.27
CA PHE A 373 -4.92 2.55 22.63
C PHE A 373 -4.99 3.69 23.67
N MET A 374 -4.23 4.78 23.48
CA MET A 374 -4.30 5.98 24.33
C MET A 374 -5.58 6.83 24.14
N GLY A 375 -6.36 6.58 23.08
CA GLY A 375 -7.61 7.27 22.75
C GLY A 375 -7.50 8.38 21.70
N TYR A 376 -6.31 8.65 21.13
CA TYR A 376 -6.15 9.74 20.15
C TYR A 376 -6.84 9.46 18.82
N LEU A 377 -6.89 8.21 18.38
CA LEU A 377 -7.63 7.83 17.16
C LEU A 377 -9.15 8.03 17.34
N GLY A 378 -9.68 7.83 18.56
CA GLY A 378 -11.09 8.14 18.85
C GLY A 378 -11.42 9.62 18.65
N LEU A 379 -10.58 10.53 19.16
CA LEU A 379 -10.74 11.97 18.94
C LEU A 379 -10.64 12.36 17.46
N LEU A 380 -9.72 11.74 16.73
CA LEU A 380 -9.55 11.98 15.30
C LEU A 380 -10.76 11.46 14.51
N SER A 381 -11.28 10.29 14.88
CA SER A 381 -12.47 9.69 14.26
C SER A 381 -13.71 10.56 14.47
N GLU A 382 -13.93 11.04 15.70
CA GLU A 382 -15.01 11.97 16.01
C GLU A 382 -14.88 13.27 15.21
N ALA A 383 -13.68 13.87 15.17
CA ALA A 383 -13.45 15.11 14.43
C ALA A 383 -13.69 14.96 12.91
N LEU A 384 -13.23 13.87 12.31
CA LEU A 384 -13.31 13.66 10.86
C LEU A 384 -14.64 13.07 10.40
N TYR A 385 -15.13 12.01 11.03
CA TYR A 385 -16.26 11.24 10.54
C TYR A 385 -17.59 11.65 11.16
N THR A 386 -17.59 12.16 12.41
CA THR A 386 -18.80 12.68 13.07
C THR A 386 -18.94 14.19 12.89
N GLY A 387 -17.84 14.94 13.02
CA GLY A 387 -17.81 16.39 12.86
C GLY A 387 -17.96 16.84 11.40
N TRP A 388 -17.41 16.07 10.45
CA TRP A 388 -17.66 16.26 9.03
C TRP A 388 -18.55 15.11 8.51
N ASN A 389 -18.26 14.60 7.31
CA ASN A 389 -18.90 13.40 6.78
C ASN A 389 -17.83 12.49 6.18
N ALA A 390 -18.13 11.19 6.07
CA ALA A 390 -17.19 10.20 5.56
C ALA A 390 -16.60 10.55 4.19
N THR A 391 -17.41 11.09 3.26
CA THR A 391 -16.93 11.49 1.93
C THR A 391 -15.84 12.57 2.03
N ALA A 392 -16.10 13.64 2.77
CA ALA A 392 -15.16 14.75 2.94
C ALA A 392 -13.90 14.30 3.68
N ALA A 393 -14.05 13.47 4.71
CA ALA A 393 -12.94 12.86 5.43
C ALA A 393 -12.06 12.03 4.47
N ASN A 394 -12.65 11.11 3.72
CA ASN A 394 -11.93 10.19 2.84
C ASN A 394 -11.22 10.90 1.67
N ILE A 395 -11.84 11.94 1.09
CA ILE A 395 -11.20 12.77 0.07
C ILE A 395 -10.05 13.59 0.66
N THR A 396 -10.22 14.14 1.86
CA THR A 396 -9.20 14.96 2.52
C THR A 396 -8.02 14.09 2.94
N LEU A 397 -8.27 12.91 3.51
CA LEU A 397 -7.23 11.95 3.89
C LEU A 397 -6.42 11.48 2.67
N GLY A 398 -7.05 11.29 1.51
CA GLY A 398 -6.32 11.04 0.26
C GLY A 398 -5.43 12.20 -0.18
N ILE A 399 -5.84 13.45 0.02
CA ILE A 399 -4.96 14.61 -0.24
C ILE A 399 -3.83 14.69 0.79
N VAL A 400 -4.12 14.46 2.07
CA VAL A 400 -3.12 14.37 3.14
C VAL A 400 -2.11 13.27 2.83
N SER A 401 -2.54 12.20 2.15
CA SER A 401 -1.67 11.11 1.70
C SER A 401 -0.56 11.57 0.74
N ALA A 402 -0.68 12.75 0.13
CA ALA A 402 0.37 13.32 -0.70
C ALA A 402 1.57 13.82 0.12
N VAL A 403 1.37 14.06 1.43
CA VAL A 403 2.38 14.58 2.36
C VAL A 403 2.78 13.51 3.36
N ILE A 404 1.80 12.78 3.88
CA ILE A 404 1.97 11.66 4.79
C ILE A 404 1.80 10.40 3.95
N ASP A 405 2.84 9.57 3.84
CA ASP A 405 2.80 8.29 3.11
C ASP A 405 1.47 7.54 3.35
N ASN A 406 0.98 6.85 2.32
CA ASN A 406 -0.39 6.32 2.30
C ASN A 406 -0.64 5.23 3.36
N ILE A 407 0.41 4.53 3.80
CA ILE A 407 0.34 3.46 4.79
C ILE A 407 -0.06 3.95 6.19
N PRO A 408 0.62 4.94 6.82
CA PRO A 408 0.17 5.52 8.08
C PRO A 408 -1.27 6.02 8.06
N VAL A 409 -1.68 6.66 6.95
CA VAL A 409 -3.05 7.19 6.79
C VAL A 409 -4.06 6.05 6.79
N MET A 410 -3.84 5.02 5.98
CA MET A 410 -4.75 3.89 5.88
C MET A 410 -4.80 3.07 7.16
N PHE A 411 -3.66 2.84 7.80
CA PHE A 411 -3.64 2.15 9.08
C PHE A 411 -4.43 2.92 10.14
N ALA A 412 -4.27 4.25 10.22
CA ALA A 412 -5.05 5.06 11.14
C ALA A 412 -6.56 4.96 10.90
N VAL A 413 -7.03 4.97 9.64
CA VAL A 413 -8.44 4.79 9.31
C VAL A 413 -8.95 3.41 9.71
N LEU A 414 -8.17 2.36 9.44
CA LEU A 414 -8.54 1.00 9.85
C LEU A 414 -8.60 0.85 11.37
N THR A 415 -7.64 1.43 12.11
CA THR A 415 -7.67 1.40 13.58
C THR A 415 -8.77 2.28 14.18
N MET A 416 -9.17 3.36 13.50
CA MET A 416 -10.33 4.17 13.91
C MET A 416 -11.65 3.42 13.71
N GLU A 417 -11.70 2.49 12.75
CA GLU A 417 -12.87 1.71 12.35
C GLU A 417 -14.17 2.55 12.33
N PRO A 418 -14.21 3.66 11.58
CA PRO A 418 -15.39 4.52 11.56
C PRO A 418 -16.56 3.77 10.92
N ASP A 419 -17.76 3.99 11.47
CA ASP A 419 -18.99 3.45 10.89
C ASP A 419 -19.30 4.18 9.57
N MET A 420 -18.97 3.54 8.45
CA MET A 420 -19.16 4.08 7.12
C MET A 420 -19.52 3.00 6.11
N SER A 421 -20.28 3.38 5.08
CA SER A 421 -20.80 2.43 4.09
C SER A 421 -19.68 1.79 3.27
N HIS A 422 -20.00 0.67 2.61
CA HIS A 422 -19.05 -0.04 1.76
C HIS A 422 -18.44 0.85 0.65
N GLY A 423 -19.25 1.73 0.04
CA GLY A 423 -18.78 2.71 -0.94
C GLY A 423 -17.74 3.69 -0.38
N GLN A 424 -17.80 4.00 0.92
CA GLN A 424 -16.81 4.83 1.61
C GLN A 424 -15.50 4.09 1.87
N TRP A 425 -15.56 2.80 2.21
CA TRP A 425 -14.38 1.94 2.31
C TRP A 425 -13.64 1.81 0.97
N LEU A 426 -14.38 1.63 -0.11
CA LEU A 426 -13.82 1.69 -1.47
C LEU A 426 -13.28 3.09 -1.82
N LEU A 427 -13.95 4.16 -1.37
CA LEU A 427 -13.51 5.53 -1.62
C LEU A 427 -12.17 5.82 -0.94
N ILE A 428 -12.01 5.52 0.36
CA ILE A 428 -10.73 5.75 1.05
C ILE A 428 -9.61 4.89 0.47
N THR A 429 -9.93 3.65 0.07
CA THR A 429 -8.98 2.75 -0.61
C THR A 429 -8.46 3.37 -1.90
N LEU A 430 -9.36 3.92 -2.73
CA LEU A 430 -8.98 4.64 -3.95
C LEU A 430 -8.20 5.93 -3.62
N THR A 431 -8.74 6.79 -2.76
CA THR A 431 -8.18 8.13 -2.53
C THR A 431 -6.83 8.10 -1.83
N ALA A 432 -6.61 7.21 -0.87
CA ALA A 432 -5.30 7.01 -0.26
C ALA A 432 -4.31 6.34 -1.23
N GLY A 433 -4.77 5.37 -2.04
CA GLY A 433 -3.93 4.70 -3.04
C GLY A 433 -3.42 5.66 -4.13
N VAL A 434 -4.30 6.53 -4.66
CA VAL A 434 -3.92 7.47 -5.74
C VAL A 434 -3.41 8.82 -5.24
N GLY A 435 -3.81 9.23 -4.03
CA GLY A 435 -3.53 10.56 -3.47
C GLY A 435 -2.03 10.86 -3.30
N GLY A 436 -1.24 9.83 -2.97
CA GLY A 436 0.22 9.91 -2.94
C GLY A 436 0.85 10.38 -4.25
N SER A 437 0.15 10.28 -5.39
CA SER A 437 0.64 10.76 -6.69
C SER A 437 0.60 12.28 -6.84
N LEU A 438 -0.12 13.01 -5.98
CA LEU A 438 -0.25 14.47 -6.09
C LEU A 438 1.08 15.18 -5.89
N LEU A 439 1.96 14.64 -5.04
CA LEU A 439 3.33 15.13 -4.83
C LEU A 439 4.30 13.97 -5.03
N SER A 440 5.47 14.22 -5.62
CA SER A 440 6.45 13.15 -5.87
C SER A 440 7.00 12.48 -4.60
N ILE A 441 6.86 13.13 -3.45
CA ILE A 441 7.27 12.62 -2.13
C ILE A 441 6.13 11.87 -1.40
N GLY A 442 4.92 11.93 -1.93
CA GLY A 442 3.72 11.35 -1.32
C GLY A 442 3.58 9.84 -1.53
N SER A 443 4.46 9.21 -2.30
CA SER A 443 4.50 7.75 -2.40
C SER A 443 5.93 7.23 -2.53
N ALA A 444 6.16 6.00 -2.06
CA ALA A 444 7.44 5.30 -2.19
C ALA A 444 7.91 5.21 -3.65
N ALA A 445 6.98 4.94 -4.58
CA ALA A 445 7.25 4.93 -6.02
C ALA A 445 7.77 6.29 -6.51
N GLY A 446 7.14 7.39 -6.08
CA GLY A 446 7.56 8.75 -6.44
C GLY A 446 8.98 9.06 -5.98
N VAL A 447 9.29 8.81 -4.70
CA VAL A 447 10.62 9.06 -4.12
C VAL A 447 11.69 8.21 -4.81
N ALA A 448 11.41 6.93 -5.03
CA ALA A 448 12.38 6.02 -5.62
C ALA A 448 12.67 6.32 -7.09
N VAL A 449 11.64 6.65 -7.89
CA VAL A 449 11.82 7.10 -9.27
C VAL A 449 12.63 8.40 -9.31
N MET A 450 12.47 9.30 -8.33
CA MET A 450 13.28 10.53 -8.21
C MET A 450 14.75 10.21 -7.89
N GLY A 451 14.99 9.21 -7.03
CA GLY A 451 16.32 8.69 -6.75
C GLY A 451 17.00 8.06 -7.98
N GLN A 452 16.24 7.36 -8.82
CA GLN A 452 16.76 6.67 -10.00
C GLN A 452 16.98 7.61 -11.19
N ALA A 453 16.04 8.51 -11.48
CA ALA A 453 16.11 9.48 -12.56
C ALA A 453 16.66 10.84 -12.08
N ARG A 454 17.68 10.80 -11.19
CA ARG A 454 18.31 11.99 -10.61
C ARG A 454 18.75 12.97 -11.70
N GLY A 455 18.34 14.22 -11.56
CA GLY A 455 18.60 15.29 -12.51
C GLY A 455 17.52 15.45 -13.60
N SER A 456 16.78 14.38 -13.93
CA SER A 456 15.68 14.41 -14.91
C SER A 456 14.33 14.62 -14.25
N TYR A 457 13.98 13.74 -13.32
CA TYR A 457 12.73 13.81 -12.56
C TYR A 457 13.00 14.45 -11.20
N THR A 458 12.26 15.52 -10.91
CA THR A 458 12.49 16.37 -9.73
C THR A 458 11.16 16.74 -9.10
N PHE A 459 11.17 17.01 -7.79
CA PHE A 459 9.98 17.49 -7.07
C PHE A 459 9.31 18.67 -7.76
N MET A 460 10.08 19.69 -8.15
CA MET A 460 9.53 20.86 -8.84
C MET A 460 8.98 20.54 -10.24
N GLY A 461 9.57 19.56 -10.93
CA GLY A 461 9.03 19.06 -12.20
C GLY A 461 7.68 18.39 -12.02
N HIS A 462 7.55 17.54 -11.00
CA HIS A 462 6.29 16.89 -10.62
C HIS A 462 5.24 17.91 -10.17
N LEU A 463 5.63 18.86 -9.31
CA LEU A 463 4.74 19.87 -8.73
C LEU A 463 4.05 20.72 -9.80
N ARG A 464 4.72 21.00 -10.93
CA ARG A 464 4.13 21.71 -12.07
C ARG A 464 2.97 20.94 -12.71
N TRP A 465 2.97 19.61 -12.62
CA TRP A 465 1.93 18.75 -13.14
C TRP A 465 0.91 18.33 -12.08
N SER A 466 1.15 18.59 -10.79
CA SER A 466 0.21 18.32 -9.70
C SER A 466 -1.22 18.81 -9.95
N PRO A 467 -1.47 20.01 -10.54
CA PRO A 467 -2.85 20.41 -10.87
C PRO A 467 -3.53 19.48 -11.86
N VAL A 468 -2.79 18.94 -12.83
CA VAL A 468 -3.30 17.99 -13.82
C VAL A 468 -3.54 16.62 -13.18
N ILE A 469 -2.67 16.20 -12.26
CA ILE A 469 -2.85 14.97 -11.46
C ILE A 469 -4.08 15.11 -10.56
N LEU A 470 -4.29 16.29 -9.95
CA LEU A 470 -5.46 16.60 -9.13
C LEU A 470 -6.78 16.51 -9.94
N LEU A 471 -6.77 16.87 -11.22
CA LEU A 471 -7.93 16.65 -12.09
C LEU A 471 -8.24 15.16 -12.25
N GLY A 472 -7.22 14.31 -12.42
CA GLY A 472 -7.38 12.85 -12.43
C GLY A 472 -7.93 12.32 -11.11
N TYR A 473 -7.41 12.81 -9.99
CA TYR A 473 -7.87 12.47 -8.65
C TYR A 473 -9.35 12.79 -8.46
N ILE A 474 -9.77 14.03 -8.76
CA ILE A 474 -11.18 14.45 -8.65
C ILE A 474 -12.07 13.62 -9.58
N ALA A 475 -11.66 13.42 -10.84
CA ALA A 475 -12.44 12.67 -11.80
C ALA A 475 -12.63 11.21 -11.40
N SER A 476 -11.60 10.56 -10.84
CA SER A 476 -11.72 9.18 -10.35
C SER A 476 -12.69 9.06 -9.17
N ILE A 477 -12.69 10.03 -8.25
CA ILE A 477 -13.68 10.09 -7.16
C ILE A 477 -15.09 10.21 -7.73
N LEU A 478 -15.31 11.11 -8.68
CA LEU A 478 -16.63 11.29 -9.30
C LEU A 478 -17.10 10.02 -10.02
N VAL A 479 -16.20 9.33 -10.73
CA VAL A 479 -16.52 8.06 -11.40
C VAL A 479 -16.82 6.97 -10.38
N HIS A 480 -16.08 6.90 -9.28
CA HIS A 480 -16.38 5.97 -8.19
C HIS A 480 -17.76 6.26 -7.59
N MET A 481 -18.04 7.50 -7.20
CA MET A 481 -19.33 7.89 -6.65
C MET A 481 -20.50 7.61 -7.61
N TRP A 482 -20.27 7.75 -8.92
CA TRP A 482 -21.29 7.47 -9.92
C TRP A 482 -21.52 5.97 -10.13
N LEU A 483 -20.46 5.17 -10.29
CA LEU A 483 -20.56 3.72 -10.51
C LEU A 483 -21.03 2.97 -9.27
N ASN A 484 -20.65 3.46 -8.08
CA ASN A 484 -20.95 2.84 -6.79
C ASN A 484 -22.04 3.57 -6.00
N ALA A 485 -22.88 4.38 -6.66
CA ALA A 485 -23.87 5.22 -5.97
C ALA A 485 -24.73 4.46 -4.95
N GLU A 486 -25.09 3.20 -5.24
CA GLU A 486 -25.89 2.36 -4.35
C GLU A 486 -25.14 1.93 -3.08
N SER A 487 -23.81 1.75 -3.13
CA SER A 487 -23.01 1.34 -1.96
C SER A 487 -22.65 2.50 -1.02
N PHE A 488 -23.02 3.74 -1.37
CA PHE A 488 -22.92 4.91 -0.48
C PHE A 488 -24.11 5.03 0.50
N ALA A 489 -25.17 4.24 0.32
CA ALA A 489 -26.22 4.11 1.31
C ALA A 489 -25.75 3.19 2.45
N LEU A 490 -25.89 3.64 3.70
CA LEU A 490 -25.80 2.77 4.87
C LEU A 490 -27.05 1.87 4.85
N PHE A 491 -26.94 0.67 4.28
CA PHE A 491 -27.95 -0.35 4.53
C PHE A 491 -27.63 -0.95 5.91
N SER A 492 -28.37 -0.47 6.90
CA SER A 492 -28.40 -1.00 8.27
C SER A 492 -28.93 -2.41 8.34
#